data_AF-A0A7X2NN38-F1
#
_entry.id   AF-A0A7X2NN38-F1
#
_cell.length_a   1.000
_cell.length_b   1.000
_cell.length_c   1.000
_cell.angle_alpha   90.00
_cell.angle_beta   90.00
_cell.angle_gamma   90.00
#
_symmetry.space_group_name_H-M   'P 1'
#
loop_
_entity.id
_entity.type
_entity.pdbx_description
1 polymer ?
#
loop_
_entity_poly.entity_id
_entity_poly.type
_entity_poly.pdbx_seq_one_letter_code
_entity_poly.pdbx_strand_id
1 'polypeptide(L)'
;MASLGTAGIAGKGKYSADVAYAKGNFVYHNGSSWLALKDNLTGVTPEEGENWKYLARGYAAELLSMITALDTSGVLGETGASVSAQSLIDYLTDSVMNNLVKKMDISNVQLNDQSKVPSSALAYAMQREVDKLNTQSDNLMMKITSGSMTETIGSLPAGKYSGYYSSGATAHSLQLWHL
;
A
#
# COMPACT_ATOMS: atom_id res chain seq x y z
N MET A 1 -11.04 -70.21 1.45
CA MET A 1 -12.18 -69.44 1.95
C MET A 1 -12.47 -68.35 0.94
N ALA A 2 -13.52 -68.50 0.12
CA ALA A 2 -13.88 -67.46 -0.86
C ALA A 2 -14.43 -66.25 -0.07
N SER A 3 -13.68 -65.15 -0.08
CA SER A 3 -14.13 -63.89 0.50
C SER A 3 -15.35 -63.43 -0.30
N LEU A 4 -16.49 -63.26 0.38
CA LEU A 4 -17.67 -62.66 -0.22
C LEU A 4 -17.27 -61.25 -0.68
N GLY A 5 -17.28 -61.02 -2.00
CA GLY A 5 -17.07 -59.68 -2.55
C GLY A 5 -18.05 -58.74 -1.88
N THR A 6 -17.57 -57.61 -1.36
CA THR A 6 -18.45 -56.62 -0.73
C THR A 6 -19.41 -56.12 -1.81
N ALA A 7 -20.67 -56.54 -1.75
CA ALA A 7 -21.72 -56.06 -2.64
C ALA A 7 -22.18 -54.68 -2.13
N GLY A 8 -21.41 -53.64 -2.42
CA GLY A 8 -21.76 -52.26 -2.05
C GLY A 8 -20.55 -51.35 -1.82
N ILE A 9 -20.83 -50.13 -1.38
CA ILE A 9 -19.83 -49.16 -0.92
C ILE A 9 -19.69 -49.28 0.60
N ALA A 10 -18.48 -49.47 1.11
CA ALA A 10 -18.22 -49.68 2.55
C ALA A 10 -17.30 -48.58 3.14
N GLY A 11 -17.75 -47.95 4.22
CA GLY A 11 -16.98 -46.90 4.90
C GLY A 11 -15.87 -47.49 5.77
N LYS A 12 -14.65 -46.95 5.64
CA LYS A 12 -13.48 -47.32 6.46
C LYS A 12 -12.96 -46.19 7.35
N GLY A 13 -13.64 -45.06 7.39
CA GLY A 13 -13.25 -43.91 8.22
C GLY A 13 -12.03 -43.19 7.66
N LYS A 14 -11.16 -42.65 8.54
CA LYS A 14 -9.94 -41.95 8.13
C LYS A 14 -8.95 -42.91 7.47
N TYR A 15 -8.32 -42.48 6.38
CA TYR A 15 -7.27 -43.24 5.72
C TYR A 15 -6.10 -43.53 6.68
N SER A 16 -5.57 -44.75 6.60
CA SER A 16 -4.33 -45.19 7.23
C SER A 16 -3.52 -46.03 6.25
N ALA A 17 -2.20 -45.81 6.20
CA ALA A 17 -1.30 -46.55 5.31
C ALA A 17 -1.19 -48.04 5.66
N ASP A 18 -1.46 -48.41 6.92
CA ASP A 18 -1.34 -49.78 7.43
C ASP A 18 -2.53 -50.68 7.09
N VAL A 19 -3.60 -50.11 6.51
CA VAL A 19 -4.84 -50.83 6.20
C VAL A 19 -4.91 -51.16 4.71
N ALA A 20 -5.22 -52.42 4.39
CA ALA A 20 -5.50 -52.84 3.02
C ALA A 20 -6.95 -52.52 2.63
N TYR A 21 -7.14 -51.73 1.60
CA TYR A 21 -8.45 -51.36 1.07
C TYR A 21 -8.83 -52.23 -0.15
N ALA A 22 -10.08 -52.69 -0.16
CA ALA A 22 -10.71 -53.43 -1.25
C ALA A 22 -11.55 -52.49 -2.13
N LYS A 23 -11.82 -52.91 -3.37
CA LYS A 23 -12.70 -52.18 -4.29
C LYS A 23 -14.06 -51.94 -3.62
N GLY A 24 -14.56 -50.70 -3.71
CA GLY A 24 -15.81 -50.29 -3.08
C GLY A 24 -15.64 -49.74 -1.66
N ASN A 25 -14.47 -49.88 -1.02
CA ASN A 25 -14.20 -49.17 0.23
C ASN A 25 -14.07 -47.67 -0.03
N PHE A 26 -14.56 -46.84 0.87
CA PHE A 26 -14.25 -45.42 0.87
C PHE A 26 -13.62 -44.96 2.18
N VAL A 27 -12.74 -43.96 2.07
CA VAL A 27 -11.97 -43.38 3.19
C VAL A 27 -12.06 -41.86 3.16
N TYR A 28 -11.89 -41.25 4.33
CA TYR A 28 -11.66 -39.82 4.47
C TYR A 28 -10.15 -39.53 4.47
N HIS A 29 -9.70 -38.70 3.54
CA HIS A 29 -8.30 -38.26 3.43
C HIS A 29 -8.24 -36.83 2.90
N ASN A 30 -7.47 -35.97 3.59
CA ASN A 30 -7.23 -34.58 3.22
C ASN A 30 -8.53 -33.80 2.91
N GLY A 31 -9.45 -33.77 3.87
CA GLY A 31 -10.73 -33.08 3.69
C GLY A 31 -11.77 -33.81 2.84
N SER A 32 -11.38 -34.85 2.10
CA SER A 32 -12.19 -35.41 1.01
C SER A 32 -12.53 -36.89 1.25
N SER A 33 -13.61 -37.36 0.64
CA SER A 33 -13.95 -38.80 0.62
C SER A 33 -13.51 -39.44 -0.70
N TRP A 34 -12.80 -40.55 -0.61
CA TRP A 34 -12.18 -41.26 -1.73
C TRP A 34 -12.66 -42.70 -1.82
N LEU A 35 -13.00 -43.18 -3.02
CA LEU A 35 -13.42 -44.54 -3.32
C LEU A 35 -12.25 -45.37 -3.87
N ALA A 36 -11.97 -46.52 -3.26
CA ALA A 36 -11.02 -47.49 -3.79
C ALA A 36 -11.59 -48.19 -5.04
N LEU A 37 -10.82 -48.18 -6.13
CA LEU A 37 -11.19 -48.79 -7.41
C LEU A 37 -10.63 -50.22 -7.59
N LYS A 38 -9.59 -50.57 -6.83
CA LYS A 38 -8.88 -51.85 -6.88
C LYS A 38 -8.85 -52.52 -5.51
N ASP A 39 -8.58 -53.82 -5.51
CA ASP A 39 -8.35 -54.58 -4.29
C ASP A 39 -6.89 -54.49 -3.81
N ASN A 40 -6.67 -54.75 -2.52
CA ASN A 40 -5.37 -54.80 -1.86
C ASN A 40 -4.55 -53.50 -1.91
N LEU A 41 -5.21 -52.33 -1.89
CA LEU A 41 -4.54 -51.04 -1.77
C LEU A 41 -4.00 -50.86 -0.34
N THR A 42 -2.71 -51.13 -0.14
CA THR A 42 -2.00 -50.97 1.15
C THR A 42 -0.88 -49.96 0.96
N GLY A 43 -0.76 -48.97 1.85
CA GLY A 43 0.23 -47.89 1.73
C GLY A 43 0.05 -46.95 0.53
N VAL A 44 -1.03 -47.09 -0.26
CA VAL A 44 -1.32 -46.23 -1.41
C VAL A 44 -2.15 -45.04 -0.96
N THR A 45 -1.56 -43.85 -0.94
CA THR A 45 -2.23 -42.61 -0.55
C THR A 45 -3.40 -42.28 -1.50
N PRO A 46 -4.57 -41.83 -0.99
CA PRO A 46 -5.68 -41.41 -1.83
C PRO A 46 -5.37 -40.15 -2.65
N GLU A 47 -5.40 -40.31 -3.98
CA GLU A 47 -5.23 -39.29 -5.01
C GLU A 47 -6.02 -39.71 -6.27
N GLU A 48 -6.53 -38.75 -7.04
CA GLU A 48 -7.36 -39.05 -8.22
C GLU A 48 -6.56 -39.84 -9.26
N GLY A 49 -7.05 -41.02 -9.64
CA GLY A 49 -6.38 -41.85 -10.64
C GLY A 49 -6.84 -43.29 -10.65
N GLU A 50 -5.91 -44.21 -10.91
CA GLU A 50 -6.24 -45.62 -11.11
C GLU A 50 -6.68 -46.36 -9.83
N ASN A 51 -6.20 -45.92 -8.68
CA ASN A 51 -6.41 -46.61 -7.40
C ASN A 51 -7.58 -46.00 -6.63
N TRP A 52 -7.75 -44.69 -6.71
CA TRP A 52 -8.75 -43.95 -5.97
C TRP A 52 -9.54 -43.01 -6.89
N LYS A 53 -10.84 -42.91 -6.63
CA LYS A 53 -11.74 -41.97 -7.27
C LYS A 53 -12.35 -41.03 -6.26
N TYR A 54 -12.45 -39.77 -6.64
CA TYR A 54 -13.08 -38.74 -5.86
C TYR A 54 -14.58 -39.01 -5.68
N LEU A 55 -15.04 -39.14 -4.42
CA LEU A 55 -16.44 -39.49 -4.09
C LEU A 55 -17.23 -38.28 -3.62
N ALA A 56 -16.66 -37.47 -2.72
CA ALA A 56 -17.28 -36.25 -2.22
C ALA A 56 -16.22 -35.17 -1.96
N ARG A 57 -16.49 -33.96 -2.46
CA ARG A 57 -15.63 -32.79 -2.23
C ARG A 57 -15.89 -32.29 -0.83
N GLY A 58 -14.93 -32.55 0.04
CA GLY A 58 -14.86 -31.85 1.30
C GLY A 58 -13.66 -30.92 1.32
N TYR A 59 -13.70 -30.00 2.26
CA TYR A 59 -12.68 -28.98 2.43
C TYR A 59 -11.58 -29.53 3.34
N ALA A 60 -10.32 -29.50 2.91
CA ALA A 60 -9.20 -29.73 3.82
C ALA A 60 -9.12 -28.52 4.75
N ALA A 61 -9.82 -28.62 5.89
CA ALA A 61 -10.04 -27.52 6.83
C ALA A 61 -8.74 -26.89 7.38
N GLU A 62 -7.61 -27.55 7.15
CA GLU A 62 -6.31 -27.19 7.70
C GLU A 62 -5.48 -26.30 6.75
N LEU A 63 -5.87 -26.13 5.47
CA LEU A 63 -5.10 -25.36 4.49
C LEU A 63 -5.89 -24.17 3.93
N LEU A 64 -5.50 -22.96 4.35
CA LEU A 64 -6.07 -21.70 3.88
C LEU A 64 -5.85 -21.49 2.36
N SER A 65 -4.77 -22.05 1.82
CA SER A 65 -4.45 -22.01 0.38
C SER A 65 -5.48 -22.72 -0.50
N MET A 66 -6.31 -23.61 0.06
CA MET A 66 -7.38 -24.28 -0.69
C MET A 66 -8.66 -23.46 -0.80
N ILE A 67 -8.79 -22.35 -0.06
CA ILE A 67 -9.91 -21.41 -0.26
C ILE A 67 -9.57 -20.54 -1.46
N THR A 68 -10.39 -20.64 -2.50
CA THR A 68 -10.30 -19.77 -3.68
C THR A 68 -11.56 -18.96 -3.87
N ALA A 69 -11.41 -17.71 -4.30
CA ALA A 69 -12.52 -16.82 -4.64
C ALA A 69 -12.21 -16.07 -5.94
N LEU A 70 -13.22 -15.45 -6.55
CA LEU A 70 -13.01 -14.56 -7.69
C LEU A 70 -12.44 -13.22 -7.19
N ASP A 71 -11.34 -12.77 -7.78
CA ASP A 71 -10.86 -11.40 -7.59
C ASP A 71 -11.74 -10.43 -8.38
N THR A 72 -12.77 -9.90 -7.74
CA THR A 72 -13.68 -8.93 -8.36
C THR A 72 -13.07 -7.54 -8.52
N SER A 73 -11.93 -7.28 -7.87
CA SER A 73 -11.28 -5.98 -7.83
C SER A 73 -10.13 -5.84 -8.83
N GLY A 74 -9.55 -6.96 -9.27
CA GLY A 74 -8.36 -6.99 -10.13
C GLY A 74 -7.07 -6.58 -9.39
N VAL A 75 -7.06 -6.74 -8.06
CA VAL A 75 -5.96 -6.29 -7.20
C VAL A 75 -4.86 -7.35 -7.09
N LEU A 76 -5.22 -8.62 -7.21
CA LEU A 76 -4.32 -9.77 -7.13
C LEU A 76 -3.99 -10.36 -8.51
N GLY A 77 -4.68 -9.89 -9.55
CA GLY A 77 -4.51 -10.33 -10.94
C GLY A 77 -5.56 -9.70 -11.85
N GLU A 78 -5.95 -10.41 -12.92
CA GLU A 78 -7.05 -9.97 -13.78
C GLU A 78 -8.39 -10.03 -13.04
N THR A 79 -9.26 -9.05 -13.29
CA THR A 79 -10.61 -9.04 -12.71
C THR A 79 -11.39 -10.28 -13.12
N GLY A 80 -11.97 -10.97 -12.14
CA GLY A 80 -12.70 -12.22 -12.32
C GLY A 80 -11.80 -13.47 -12.33
N ALA A 81 -10.48 -13.35 -12.15
CA ALA A 81 -9.62 -14.51 -11.98
C ALA A 81 -9.86 -15.19 -10.63
N SER A 82 -9.72 -16.52 -10.57
CA SER A 82 -9.74 -17.25 -9.31
C SER A 82 -8.41 -17.05 -8.58
N VAL A 83 -8.47 -16.60 -7.32
CA VAL A 83 -7.31 -16.31 -6.47
C VAL A 83 -7.45 -17.04 -5.14
N SER A 84 -6.30 -17.39 -4.53
CA SER A 84 -6.28 -18.06 -3.22
C SER A 84 -6.41 -17.05 -2.06
N ALA A 85 -7.00 -17.49 -0.95
CA ALA A 85 -7.07 -16.67 0.27
C ALA A 85 -5.68 -16.34 0.85
N GLN A 86 -4.69 -17.21 0.63
CA GLN A 86 -3.31 -16.92 1.05
C GLN A 86 -2.73 -15.73 0.28
N SER A 87 -2.91 -15.69 -1.04
CA SER A 87 -2.44 -14.58 -1.89
C SER A 87 -3.07 -13.25 -1.48
N LEU A 88 -4.36 -13.27 -1.10
CA LEU A 88 -5.03 -12.09 -0.57
C LEU A 88 -4.41 -11.62 0.75
N ILE A 89 -4.14 -12.53 1.69
CA ILE A 89 -3.52 -12.20 2.98
C ILE A 89 -2.12 -11.63 2.78
N ASP A 90 -1.33 -12.22 1.88
CA ASP A 90 0.01 -11.75 1.57
C ASP A 90 -0.04 -10.34 0.99
N TYR A 91 -0.94 -10.08 0.04
CA TYR A 91 -1.15 -8.75 -0.54
C TYR A 91 -1.62 -7.73 0.50
N LEU A 92 -2.57 -8.10 1.36
CA LEU A 92 -3.06 -7.22 2.44
C LEU A 92 -1.93 -6.92 3.43
N THR A 93 -1.06 -7.90 3.71
CA THR A 93 0.11 -7.71 4.55
C THR A 93 1.07 -6.73 3.92
N ASP A 94 1.36 -6.83 2.63
CA ASP A 94 2.23 -5.87 1.95
C ASP A 94 1.61 -4.47 1.88
N SER A 95 0.32 -4.38 1.55
CA SER A 95 -0.41 -3.11 1.49
C SER A 95 -0.48 -2.42 2.84
N VAL A 96 -0.82 -3.14 3.91
CA VAL A 96 -0.97 -2.56 5.24
C VAL A 96 0.37 -2.42 5.94
N MET A 97 1.12 -3.51 6.12
CA MET A 97 2.33 -3.47 6.93
C MET A 97 3.46 -2.72 6.20
N ASN A 98 3.67 -3.01 4.92
CA ASN A 98 4.82 -2.46 4.20
C ASN A 98 4.54 -1.11 3.55
N ASN A 99 3.33 -0.88 3.05
CA ASN A 99 3.01 0.36 2.34
C ASN A 99 2.34 1.42 3.22
N LEU A 100 1.54 1.04 4.23
CA LEU A 100 0.90 2.01 5.13
C LEU A 100 1.69 2.16 6.43
N VAL A 101 1.81 1.11 7.24
CA VAL A 101 2.39 1.16 8.59
C VAL A 101 3.85 1.57 8.56
N LYS A 102 4.69 0.99 7.69
CA LYS A 102 6.10 1.42 7.56
C LYS A 102 6.22 2.86 7.07
N LYS A 103 5.39 3.31 6.11
CA LYS A 103 5.44 4.69 5.60
C LYS A 103 4.91 5.73 6.60
N MET A 104 4.11 5.29 7.56
CA MET A 104 3.60 6.12 8.66
C MET A 104 4.63 6.36 9.76
N ASP A 105 5.90 5.96 9.63
CA ASP A 105 6.90 6.32 10.65
C ASP A 105 7.05 7.85 10.71
N ILE A 106 6.50 8.44 11.77
CA ILE A 106 6.38 9.88 11.97
C ILE A 106 7.69 10.41 12.54
N SER A 107 8.36 11.29 11.80
CA SER A 107 9.61 11.91 12.25
C SER A 107 9.40 13.31 12.82
N ASN A 108 10.04 13.60 13.95
CA ASN A 108 10.12 14.95 14.52
C ASN A 108 11.30 15.78 14.00
N VAL A 109 12.10 15.23 13.08
CA VAL A 109 13.20 15.93 12.40
C VAL A 109 13.00 15.89 10.90
N GLN A 110 13.60 16.85 10.19
CA GLN A 110 13.59 16.84 8.72
C GLN A 110 14.34 15.62 8.21
N LEU A 111 13.71 14.86 7.32
CA LEU A 111 14.30 13.68 6.71
C LEU A 111 14.22 13.79 5.19
N ASN A 112 15.22 13.25 4.50
CA ASN A 112 15.19 13.00 3.07
C ASN A 112 14.98 11.49 2.83
N ASP A 113 13.88 10.96 3.34
CA ASP A 113 13.54 9.54 3.30
C ASP A 113 12.09 9.37 2.85
N GLN A 114 11.88 8.65 1.74
CA GLN A 114 10.55 8.43 1.14
C GLN A 114 9.67 7.46 1.94
N SER A 115 10.26 6.76 2.91
CA SER A 115 9.55 5.84 3.79
C SER A 115 9.08 6.47 5.09
N LYS A 116 9.28 7.79 5.28
CA LYS A 116 8.91 8.50 6.50
C LYS A 116 8.14 9.77 6.18
N VAL A 117 7.27 10.19 7.09
CA VAL A 117 6.53 11.45 6.97
C VAL A 117 6.91 12.38 8.12
N PRO A 118 7.10 13.69 7.86
CA PRO A 118 7.35 14.66 8.93
C PRO A 118 6.10 14.76 9.82
N SER A 119 6.31 14.93 11.12
CA SER A 119 5.20 15.16 12.05
C SER A 119 4.48 16.46 11.72
N SER A 120 3.17 16.50 11.98
CA SER A 120 2.38 17.72 11.80
C SER A 120 2.93 18.89 12.63
N ALA A 121 3.48 18.61 13.81
CA ALA A 121 4.15 19.60 14.65
C ALA A 121 5.41 20.16 13.97
N LEU A 122 6.25 19.31 13.37
CA LEU A 122 7.42 19.74 12.60
C LEU A 122 7.00 20.55 11.36
N ALA A 123 6.03 20.04 10.59
CA ALA A 123 5.51 20.73 9.40
C ALA A 123 4.97 22.13 9.74
N TYR A 124 4.22 22.24 10.84
CA TYR A 124 3.73 23.53 11.35
C TYR A 124 4.87 24.46 11.77
N ALA A 125 5.87 23.94 12.47
CA ALA A 125 7.04 24.74 12.87
C ALA A 125 7.81 25.26 11.65
N MET A 126 7.99 24.43 10.61
CA MET A 126 8.62 24.83 9.36
C MET A 126 7.82 25.91 8.62
N GLN A 127 6.49 25.75 8.52
CA GLN A 127 5.62 26.75 7.87
C GLN A 127 5.77 28.12 8.53
N ARG A 128 5.79 28.17 9.86
CA ARG A 128 5.96 29.43 10.60
C ARG A 128 7.29 30.12 10.31
N GLU A 129 8.38 29.37 10.17
CA GLU A 129 9.67 29.98 9.82
C GLU A 129 9.68 30.48 8.37
N VAL A 130 9.01 29.79 7.44
CA VAL A 130 8.80 30.27 6.06
C VAL A 130 8.00 31.59 6.04
N ASP A 131 6.91 31.68 6.81
CA ASP A 131 6.09 32.89 6.88
C ASP A 131 6.88 34.09 7.43
N LYS A 132 7.75 33.85 8.42
CA LYS A 132 8.68 34.88 8.92
C LYS A 132 9.67 35.33 7.86
N LEU A 133 10.27 34.39 7.11
CA LEU A 133 11.20 34.72 6.03
C LEU A 133 10.52 35.55 4.93
N ASN A 134 9.28 35.19 4.54
CA ASN A 134 8.50 35.96 3.58
C ASN A 134 8.24 37.38 4.09
N THR A 135 7.80 37.52 5.35
CA THR A 135 7.58 38.83 5.97
C THR A 135 8.87 39.68 6.00
N GLN A 136 10.02 39.06 6.32
CA GLN A 136 11.31 39.75 6.29
C GLN A 136 11.70 40.19 4.87
N SER A 137 11.46 39.34 3.87
CA SER A 137 11.68 39.66 2.46
C SER A 137 10.82 40.84 2.00
N ASP A 138 9.53 40.83 2.35
CA ASP A 138 8.60 41.92 2.03
C ASP A 138 9.05 43.24 2.67
N ASN A 139 9.45 43.19 3.94
CA ASN A 139 9.99 44.36 4.65
C ASN A 139 11.27 44.90 3.99
N LEU A 140 12.18 44.03 3.54
CA LEU A 140 13.39 44.44 2.83
C LEU A 140 13.05 45.10 1.48
N MET A 141 12.14 44.49 0.72
CA MET A 141 11.68 45.05 -0.56
C MET A 141 11.02 46.42 -0.37
N MET A 142 10.21 46.57 0.68
CA MET A 142 9.60 47.86 1.03
C MET A 142 10.67 48.93 1.34
N LYS A 143 11.72 48.59 2.11
CA LYS A 143 12.83 49.50 2.40
C LYS A 143 13.59 49.95 1.15
N ILE A 144 13.83 49.03 0.22
CA ILE A 144 14.49 49.33 -1.06
C ILE A 144 13.60 50.24 -1.92
N THR A 145 12.33 49.88 -2.07
CA THR A 145 11.37 50.59 -2.94
C THR A 145 11.02 51.98 -2.43
N SER A 146 10.97 52.17 -1.11
CA SER A 146 10.68 53.47 -0.48
C SER A 146 11.87 54.42 -0.41
N GLY A 147 13.06 54.04 -0.92
CA GLY A 147 14.27 54.86 -0.85
C GLY A 147 14.85 55.00 0.57
N SER A 148 14.33 54.26 1.56
CA SER A 148 14.74 54.28 2.96
C SER A 148 16.06 53.50 3.24
N MET A 149 16.89 53.29 2.22
CA MET A 149 18.18 52.58 2.32
C MET A 149 19.28 53.41 3.02
N THR A 150 19.01 54.66 3.36
CA THR A 150 19.98 55.62 3.93
C THR A 150 20.47 55.25 5.34
N GLU A 151 19.83 54.31 6.04
CA GLU A 151 20.19 53.94 7.42
C GLU A 151 20.95 52.61 7.55
N THR A 152 21.09 51.80 6.49
CA THR A 152 21.75 50.46 6.59
C THR A 152 23.08 50.35 5.85
N ILE A 153 23.37 51.27 4.91
CA ILE A 153 24.72 51.41 4.34
C ILE A 153 25.28 52.70 4.93
N GLY A 154 26.17 52.58 5.92
CA GLY A 154 26.82 53.74 6.55
C GLY A 154 27.30 54.71 5.48
N SER A 155 26.81 55.96 5.54
CA SER A 155 27.22 57.12 4.75
C SER A 155 27.92 56.77 3.43
N LEU A 156 27.16 56.48 2.36
CA LEU A 156 27.75 56.52 1.02
C LEU A 156 28.28 57.95 0.79
N PRO A 157 29.55 58.12 0.38
CA PRO A 157 30.18 59.43 0.29
C PRO A 157 29.36 60.32 -0.65
N ALA A 158 28.98 61.49 -0.13
CA ALA A 158 28.26 62.50 -0.89
C ALA A 158 29.09 62.90 -2.13
N GLY A 159 28.60 62.51 -3.30
CA GLY A 159 29.08 62.99 -4.58
C GLY A 159 29.70 61.92 -5.46
N LYS A 160 28.88 61.04 -6.07
CA LYS A 160 29.10 60.44 -7.42
C LYS A 160 27.84 59.83 -8.07
N TYR A 161 26.63 60.19 -7.64
CA TYR A 161 25.40 59.78 -8.33
C TYR A 161 24.52 60.99 -8.61
N SER A 162 24.98 61.80 -9.57
CA SER A 162 24.13 62.77 -10.26
C SER A 162 23.44 62.04 -11.40
N GLY A 163 22.12 61.92 -11.33
CA GLY A 163 21.30 61.35 -12.39
C GLY A 163 20.41 60.23 -11.89
N TYR A 164 19.14 60.28 -12.31
CA TYR A 164 18.08 59.28 -12.11
C TYR A 164 17.18 59.44 -10.88
N TYR A 165 16.65 60.66 -10.68
CA TYR A 165 15.25 60.79 -10.26
C TYR A 165 14.53 61.75 -11.21
N SER A 166 13.99 61.25 -12.33
CA SER A 166 12.99 62.00 -13.09
C SER A 166 11.64 61.79 -12.42
N SER A 167 11.26 62.72 -11.54
CA SER A 167 9.92 62.84 -10.98
C SER A 167 8.92 63.14 -12.12
N GLY A 168 8.23 62.11 -12.61
CA GLY A 168 7.03 62.28 -13.41
C GLY A 168 5.88 62.74 -12.52
N ALA A 169 5.76 64.05 -12.33
CA ALA A 169 4.57 64.68 -11.76
C ALA A 169 4.36 66.03 -12.46
N THR A 170 3.68 66.01 -13.61
CA THR A 170 3.12 67.24 -14.20
C THR A 170 1.91 67.66 -13.38
N ALA A 171 2.15 68.48 -12.35
CA ALA A 171 1.10 69.21 -11.67
C ALA A 171 0.73 70.44 -12.51
N HIS A 172 -0.51 70.45 -13.01
CA HIS A 172 -1.19 71.58 -13.61
C HIS A 172 -1.16 72.79 -12.66
N SER A 173 -0.67 73.96 -13.11
CA SER A 173 -0.92 75.23 -12.42
C SER A 173 -1.51 76.27 -13.38
N LEU A 174 -2.83 76.40 -13.34
CA LEU A 174 -3.53 77.65 -13.63
C LEU A 174 -3.23 78.65 -12.49
N GLN A 175 -3.02 79.93 -12.83
CA GLN A 175 -3.30 81.20 -12.09
C GLN A 175 -2.49 82.32 -12.82
N LEU A 176 -3.01 83.11 -13.78
CA LEU A 176 -3.92 84.27 -13.68
C LEU A 176 -3.50 85.34 -12.64
N TRP A 177 -2.69 86.33 -13.06
CA TRP A 177 -3.04 87.78 -13.23
C TRP A 177 -1.92 88.81 -12.92
N HIS A 178 -1.94 89.88 -13.74
CA HIS A 178 -1.52 91.29 -13.57
C HIS A 178 -0.03 91.67 -13.36
N LEU A 179 0.55 92.32 -14.38
CA LEU A 179 0.73 93.79 -14.46
C LEU A 179 1.03 94.21 -15.91
#